data_AF-A0A559UA08-F1
#
_entry.id   AF-A0A559UA08-F1
#
_cell.length_a   1.000
_cell.length_b   1.000
_cell.length_c   1.000
_cell.angle_alpha   90.00
_cell.angle_beta   90.00
_cell.angle_gamma   90.00
#
_symmetry.space_group_name_H-M   'P 1'
#
loop_
_entity.id
_entity.type
_entity.pdbx_description
1 polymer ?
#
loop_
_entity_poly.entity_id
_entity_poly.type
_entity_poly.pdbx_seq_one_letter_code
_entity_poly.pdbx_strand_id
1 'polypeptide(L)'
;MNISLFPLSEGEITDGFDAVISRFYDVEEQSENDPSVPLCDLGEEGDVLQRLLERANVGDLAELMISGGTLLGDDGVGTVCLSLTPDEVLQVDNALSGVDLDEVMRAAPTVLSPMIRGGIPDGYVEDLRDCLEELRGTYRLAAGQGLAMAQVFQG
;
A
#
# COMPACT_ATOMS: atom_id res chain seq x y z
N MET A 1 7.05 1.18 11.35
CA MET A 1 5.96 0.20 11.18
C MET A 1 5.93 -0.11 9.72
N ASN A 2 6.22 -1.35 9.37
CA ASN A 2 6.23 -1.83 7.99
C ASN A 2 4.80 -1.96 7.49
N ILE A 3 4.54 -1.60 6.23
CA ILE A 3 3.21 -1.73 5.61
C ILE A 3 3.35 -2.52 4.32
N SER A 4 2.63 -3.63 4.21
CA SER A 4 2.62 -4.45 3.00
C SER A 4 1.17 -4.72 2.56
N LEU A 5 0.94 -4.72 1.25
CA LEU A 5 -0.37 -4.88 0.65
C LEU A 5 -0.35 -6.04 -0.35
N PHE A 6 -1.38 -6.87 -0.32
CA PHE A 6 -1.51 -7.96 -1.28
C PHE A 6 -2.99 -8.28 -1.57
N PRO A 7 -3.31 -8.67 -2.81
CA PRO A 7 -4.68 -8.94 -3.21
C PRO A 7 -5.11 -10.34 -2.76
N LEU A 8 -6.38 -10.45 -2.37
CA LEU A 8 -7.00 -11.68 -1.89
C LEU A 8 -8.40 -11.82 -2.45
N SER A 9 -8.90 -13.05 -2.53
CA SER A 9 -10.34 -13.26 -2.75
C SER A 9 -11.13 -12.84 -1.51
N GLU A 10 -12.40 -12.45 -1.70
CA GLU A 10 -13.29 -12.15 -0.55
C GLU A 10 -13.44 -13.36 0.39
N GLY A 11 -13.38 -14.59 -0.16
CA GLY A 11 -13.40 -15.81 0.63
C GLY A 11 -12.25 -15.89 1.63
N GLU A 12 -11.04 -15.56 1.20
CA GLU A 12 -9.84 -15.55 2.06
C GLU A 12 -9.95 -14.47 3.15
N ILE A 13 -10.53 -13.31 2.85
CA ILE A 13 -10.80 -12.28 3.88
C ILE A 13 -11.82 -12.80 4.91
N THR A 14 -12.86 -13.52 4.48
CA THR A 14 -13.88 -14.07 5.40
C THR A 14 -13.37 -15.19 6.30
N ASP A 15 -12.25 -15.85 5.93
CA ASP A 15 -11.60 -16.84 6.79
C ASP A 15 -10.92 -16.20 8.01
N GLY A 16 -10.76 -14.87 8.01
CA GLY A 16 -10.36 -14.07 9.16
C GLY A 16 -8.85 -13.81 9.27
N PHE A 17 -8.47 -13.08 10.32
CA PHE A 17 -7.11 -12.57 10.53
C PHE A 17 -6.03 -13.64 10.43
N ASP A 18 -6.13 -14.74 11.18
CA ASP A 18 -5.09 -15.77 11.23
C ASP A 18 -4.82 -16.40 9.85
N ALA A 19 -5.88 -16.61 9.06
CA ALA A 19 -5.77 -17.17 7.71
C ALA A 19 -5.09 -16.18 6.76
N VAL A 20 -5.48 -14.91 6.81
CA VAL A 20 -4.88 -13.83 6.00
C VAL A 20 -3.40 -13.63 6.37
N ILE A 21 -3.04 -13.66 7.64
CA ILE A 21 -1.64 -13.54 8.07
C ILE A 21 -0.81 -14.76 7.66
N SER A 22 -1.34 -15.98 7.79
CA SER A 22 -0.66 -17.17 7.28
C SER A 22 -0.42 -17.06 5.77
N ARG A 23 -1.41 -16.57 5.03
CA ARG A 23 -1.32 -16.37 3.58
C ARG A 23 -0.32 -15.26 3.23
N PHE A 24 -0.25 -14.20 4.04
CA PHE A 24 0.73 -13.13 3.88
C PHE A 24 2.16 -13.68 3.91
N TYR A 25 2.52 -14.48 4.92
CA TYR A 25 3.86 -15.07 5.00
C TYR A 25 4.18 -15.97 3.80
N ASP A 26 3.20 -16.74 3.31
CA ASP A 26 3.39 -17.55 2.10
C ASP A 26 3.65 -16.65 0.86
N VAL A 27 2.94 -15.52 0.75
CA VAL A 27 3.09 -14.55 -0.35
C VAL A 27 4.44 -13.84 -0.25
N GLU A 28 4.85 -13.43 0.95
CA GLU A 28 6.13 -12.80 1.25
C GLU A 28 7.30 -13.69 0.81
N GLU A 29 7.35 -14.94 1.27
CA GLU A 29 8.39 -15.91 0.89
C GLU A 29 8.42 -16.18 -0.63
N GLN A 30 7.25 -16.24 -1.26
CA GLN A 30 7.16 -16.43 -2.71
C GLN A 30 7.67 -15.21 -3.48
N SER A 31 7.37 -14.00 -3.01
CA SER A 31 7.75 -12.74 -3.66
C SER A 31 9.27 -12.53 -3.70
N GLU A 32 9.99 -13.03 -2.69
CA GLU A 32 11.47 -13.00 -2.67
C GLU A 32 12.10 -13.76 -3.85
N ASN A 33 11.39 -14.78 -4.35
CA ASN A 33 11.87 -15.68 -5.40
C ASN A 33 11.20 -15.42 -6.76
N ASP A 34 10.00 -14.85 -6.76
CA ASP A 34 9.19 -14.59 -7.95
C ASP A 34 8.54 -13.19 -7.89
N PRO A 35 9.08 -12.19 -8.62
CA PRO A 35 8.55 -10.83 -8.64
C PRO A 35 7.18 -10.71 -9.35
N SER A 36 6.65 -11.80 -9.91
CA SER A 36 5.27 -11.80 -10.45
C SER A 36 4.20 -12.01 -9.39
N VAL A 37 4.60 -12.39 -8.17
CA VAL A 37 3.71 -12.50 -7.01
C VAL A 37 3.28 -11.09 -6.60
N PRO A 38 1.96 -10.81 -6.53
CA PRO A 38 1.47 -9.46 -6.28
C PRO A 38 1.55 -9.13 -4.79
N LEU A 39 2.73 -8.71 -4.35
CA LEU A 39 2.97 -8.09 -3.06
C LEU A 39 3.46 -6.66 -3.33
N CYS A 40 2.96 -5.68 -2.59
CA CYS A 40 3.50 -4.34 -2.57
C CYS A 40 4.00 -4.06 -1.16
N ASP A 41 5.32 -3.92 -1.01
CA ASP A 41 5.92 -3.55 0.26
C ASP A 41 6.22 -2.05 0.28
N LEU A 42 5.51 -1.31 1.12
CA LEU A 42 5.70 0.12 1.30
C LEU A 42 6.74 0.44 2.36
N GLY A 43 7.28 -0.56 3.05
CA GLY A 43 8.30 -0.30 4.05
C GLY A 43 7.76 0.51 5.24
N GLU A 44 8.65 1.32 5.81
CA GLU A 44 8.31 2.38 6.76
C GLU A 44 7.82 3.68 6.06
N GLU A 45 7.74 3.67 4.73
CA GLU A 45 7.48 4.86 3.91
C GLU A 45 6.00 5.11 3.65
N GLY A 46 5.11 4.25 4.15
CA GLY A 46 3.66 4.40 3.98
C GLY A 46 3.13 5.78 4.38
N ASP A 47 3.54 6.31 5.53
CA ASP A 47 3.14 7.65 5.98
C ASP A 47 3.60 8.78 5.03
N VAL A 48 4.78 8.61 4.42
CA VAL A 48 5.33 9.56 3.45
C VAL A 48 4.51 9.49 2.15
N LEU A 49 4.26 8.28 1.66
CA LEU A 49 3.48 8.03 0.45
C LEU A 49 2.05 8.54 0.58
N GLN A 50 1.41 8.32 1.72
CA GLN A 50 0.08 8.85 2.01
C GLN A 50 0.06 10.38 1.89
N ARG A 51 1.01 11.09 2.52
CA ARG A 51 1.09 12.56 2.45
C ARG A 51 1.38 13.09 1.05
N LEU A 52 2.14 12.36 0.25
CA LEU A 52 2.39 12.70 -1.15
C LEU A 52 1.09 12.60 -1.96
N LEU A 53 0.35 11.51 -1.76
CA LEU A 53 -0.95 11.27 -2.40
C LEU A 53 -2.01 12.29 -1.97
N GLU A 54 -2.09 12.64 -0.67
CA GLU A 54 -2.99 13.69 -0.18
C GLU A 54 -2.80 15.02 -0.93
N ARG A 55 -1.56 15.35 -1.32
CA ARG A 55 -1.25 16.56 -2.13
C ARG A 55 -1.52 16.40 -3.62
N ALA A 56 -1.68 15.18 -4.11
CA ALA A 56 -2.00 14.85 -5.49
C ALA A 56 -3.51 14.94 -5.80
N ASN A 57 -4.30 15.60 -4.96
CA ASN A 57 -5.76 15.74 -5.07
C ASN A 57 -6.55 14.42 -5.02
N VAL A 58 -6.00 13.32 -4.47
CA VAL A 58 -6.78 12.11 -4.20
C VAL A 58 -7.58 12.17 -2.88
N GLY A 59 -7.36 13.20 -2.07
CA GLY A 59 -8.18 13.51 -0.89
C GLY A 59 -8.25 12.36 0.11
N ASP A 60 -9.45 12.07 0.61
CA ASP A 60 -9.70 11.02 1.61
C ASP A 60 -9.34 9.61 1.11
N LEU A 61 -9.21 9.41 -0.21
CA LEU A 61 -8.77 8.12 -0.77
C LEU A 61 -7.28 7.84 -0.54
N ALA A 62 -6.47 8.85 -0.21
CA ALA A 62 -5.06 8.65 0.13
C ALA A 62 -4.90 7.79 1.39
N GLU A 63 -5.76 7.98 2.40
CA GLU A 63 -5.79 7.13 3.60
C GLU A 63 -6.19 5.70 3.21
N LEU A 64 -7.27 5.55 2.43
CA LEU A 64 -7.75 4.24 1.98
C LEU A 64 -6.66 3.43 1.24
N MET A 65 -5.82 4.10 0.43
CA MET A 65 -4.73 3.49 -0.32
C MET A 65 -3.65 2.81 0.54
N ILE A 66 -3.40 3.33 1.74
CA ILE A 66 -2.20 3.01 2.53
C ILE A 66 -2.55 2.44 3.91
N SER A 67 -3.54 3.02 4.58
CA SER A 67 -3.81 2.82 6.00
C SER A 67 -5.29 2.73 6.37
N GLY A 68 -6.17 2.58 5.37
CA GLY A 68 -7.63 2.58 5.56
C GLY A 68 -8.30 1.22 5.37
N GLY A 69 -9.62 1.24 5.43
CA GLY A 69 -10.46 0.05 5.28
C GLY A 69 -10.96 -0.51 6.60
N THR A 70 -11.41 -1.77 6.58
CA THR A 70 -12.02 -2.45 7.73
C THR A 70 -10.98 -3.27 8.48
N LEU A 71 -10.91 -3.07 9.81
CA LEU A 71 -10.07 -3.88 10.68
C LEU A 71 -10.48 -5.35 10.63
N LEU A 72 -9.57 -6.20 10.18
CA LEU A 72 -9.74 -7.64 10.17
C LEU A 72 -9.31 -8.26 11.52
N GLY A 73 -8.25 -7.74 12.13
CA GLY A 73 -7.77 -8.17 13.45
C GLY A 73 -6.35 -7.70 13.77
N ASP A 74 -5.88 -8.08 14.96
CA ASP A 74 -4.51 -7.88 15.44
C ASP A 74 -4.03 -9.09 16.27
N ASP A 75 -2.71 -9.29 16.34
CA ASP A 75 -2.09 -10.38 17.11
C ASP A 75 -1.74 -9.99 18.56
N GLY A 76 -2.00 -8.75 18.96
CA GLY A 76 -1.68 -8.19 20.27
C GLY A 76 -0.19 -8.01 20.56
N VAL A 77 0.71 -8.27 19.60
CA VAL A 77 2.18 -8.17 19.77
C VAL A 77 2.86 -7.27 18.75
N GLY A 78 2.17 -6.84 17.69
CA GLY A 78 2.70 -5.85 16.76
C GLY A 78 2.17 -5.93 15.33
N THR A 79 1.34 -6.94 15.00
CA THR A 79 0.76 -7.10 13.66
C THR A 79 -0.71 -6.71 13.66
N VAL A 80 -1.09 -5.85 12.73
CA VAL A 80 -2.48 -5.45 12.47
C VAL A 80 -2.80 -5.74 11.00
N CYS A 81 -4.01 -6.21 10.72
CA CYS A 81 -4.48 -6.37 9.35
C CYS A 81 -5.77 -5.57 9.12
N LEU A 82 -5.75 -4.72 8.11
CA LEU A 82 -6.94 -4.10 7.53
C LEU A 82 -7.29 -4.76 6.20
N SER A 83 -8.51 -4.55 5.74
CA SER A 83 -8.97 -5.06 4.46
C SER A 83 -9.84 -4.03 3.72
N LEU A 84 -9.71 -4.01 2.40
CA LEU A 84 -10.56 -3.26 1.49
C LEU A 84 -11.40 -4.24 0.68
N THR A 85 -12.66 -3.89 0.51
CA THR A 85 -13.59 -4.59 -0.38
C THR A 85 -13.19 -4.39 -1.86
N PRO A 86 -13.63 -5.27 -2.77
CA PRO A 86 -13.38 -5.08 -4.21
C PRO A 86 -13.86 -3.73 -4.75
N ASP A 87 -14.96 -3.19 -4.21
CA ASP A 87 -15.49 -1.87 -4.59
C ASP A 87 -14.56 -0.72 -4.14
N GLU A 88 -13.99 -0.82 -2.94
CA GLU A 88 -12.99 0.14 -2.44
C GLU A 88 -11.69 0.05 -3.23
N VAL A 89 -11.24 -1.17 -3.56
CA VAL A 89 -10.08 -1.41 -4.44
C VAL A 89 -10.28 -0.75 -5.81
N LEU A 90 -11.47 -0.89 -6.40
CA LEU A 90 -11.79 -0.24 -7.67
C LEU A 90 -11.81 1.29 -7.57
N GLN A 91 -12.31 1.85 -6.46
CA GLN A 91 -12.25 3.29 -6.22
C GLN A 91 -10.81 3.80 -6.13
N VAL A 92 -9.96 3.05 -5.43
CA VAL A 92 -8.54 3.35 -5.30
C VAL A 92 -7.82 3.28 -6.65
N ASP A 93 -8.01 2.22 -7.44
CA ASP A 93 -7.40 2.10 -8.77
C ASP A 93 -7.81 3.26 -9.69
N ASN A 94 -9.10 3.61 -9.71
CA ASN A 94 -9.57 4.75 -10.50
C ASN A 94 -8.91 6.06 -10.07
N ALA A 95 -8.75 6.29 -8.76
CA ALA A 95 -8.07 7.47 -8.24
C ALA A 95 -6.58 7.49 -8.62
N LEU A 96 -5.85 6.39 -8.37
CA LEU A 96 -4.43 6.25 -8.74
C LEU A 96 -4.22 6.33 -10.27
N SER A 97 -5.20 5.94 -11.07
CA SER A 97 -5.13 6.04 -12.53
C SER A 97 -5.05 7.51 -13.00
N GLY A 98 -5.66 8.43 -12.26
CA GLY A 98 -5.69 9.86 -12.54
C GLY A 98 -4.53 10.67 -11.93
N VAL A 99 -3.68 10.04 -11.10
CA VAL A 99 -2.52 10.70 -10.48
C VAL A 99 -1.37 10.83 -11.49
N ASP A 100 -0.85 12.06 -11.65
CA ASP A 100 0.39 12.32 -12.37
C ASP A 100 1.58 12.12 -11.43
N LEU A 101 2.21 10.94 -11.52
CA LEU A 101 3.38 10.60 -10.69
C LEU A 101 4.55 11.58 -10.86
N ASP A 102 4.74 12.16 -12.04
CA ASP A 102 5.82 13.14 -12.24
C ASP A 102 5.54 14.43 -11.48
N GLU A 103 4.27 14.85 -11.39
CA GLU A 103 3.86 15.98 -10.56
C GLU A 103 4.03 15.67 -9.07
N VAL A 104 3.62 14.49 -8.62
CA VAL A 104 3.78 14.05 -7.22
C VAL A 104 5.26 14.05 -6.81
N MET A 105 6.13 13.44 -7.62
CA MET A 105 7.57 13.38 -7.34
C MET A 105 8.23 14.76 -7.39
N ARG A 106 7.79 15.66 -8.28
CA ARG A 106 8.28 17.04 -8.31
C ARG A 106 7.91 17.81 -7.04
N ALA A 107 6.76 17.50 -6.44
CA ALA A 107 6.32 18.10 -5.18
C ALA A 107 6.96 17.44 -3.95
N ALA A 108 7.51 16.23 -4.08
CA ALA A 108 8.01 15.42 -2.96
C ALA A 108 9.00 16.14 -2.05
N PRO A 109 10.00 16.90 -2.56
CA PRO A 109 10.92 17.62 -1.68
C PRO A 109 10.24 18.55 -0.68
N THR A 110 9.10 19.15 -1.04
CA THR A 110 8.35 20.04 -0.16
C THR A 110 7.64 19.27 0.97
N VAL A 111 7.26 18.01 0.72
CA VAL A 111 6.64 17.12 1.73
C VAL A 111 7.72 16.52 2.64
N LEU A 112 8.86 16.16 2.08
CA LEU A 112 9.96 15.48 2.77
C LEU A 112 10.80 16.41 3.65
N SER A 113 11.05 17.65 3.21
CA SER A 113 11.89 18.62 3.94
C SER A 113 11.52 18.83 5.42
N PRO A 114 10.23 18.91 5.82
CA PRO A 114 9.86 18.99 7.24
C PRO A 114 9.95 17.65 8.00
N MET A 115 10.02 16.52 7.31
CA MET A 115 10.04 15.17 7.89
C MET A 115 11.47 14.66 8.12
N ILE A 116 12.39 14.95 7.19
CA ILE A 116 13.76 14.43 7.22
C ILE A 116 14.74 15.49 7.70
N ARG A 117 15.43 15.22 8.83
CA ARG A 117 16.49 16.09 9.33
C ARG A 117 17.80 15.82 8.60
N GLY A 118 18.41 16.88 8.07
CA GLY A 118 19.74 16.80 7.44
C GLY A 118 19.73 16.73 5.91
N GLY A 119 18.55 16.77 5.29
CA GLY A 119 18.38 16.73 3.83
C GLY A 119 17.80 15.41 3.36
N ILE A 120 17.25 15.42 2.15
CA ILE A 120 16.68 14.23 1.51
C ILE A 120 17.85 13.41 0.94
N PRO A 121 17.97 12.11 1.26
CA PRO A 121 19.03 11.26 0.71
C PRO A 121 18.97 11.20 -0.82
N ASP A 122 20.14 11.08 -1.46
CA ASP A 122 20.21 10.85 -2.91
C ASP A 122 19.53 9.52 -3.26
N GLY A 123 18.67 9.51 -4.30
CA GLY A 123 17.93 8.32 -4.74
C GLY A 123 16.59 8.09 -4.03
N TYR A 124 16.34 8.74 -2.89
CA TYR A 124 15.14 8.46 -2.11
C TYR A 124 13.83 8.90 -2.79
N VAL A 125 13.85 9.93 -3.64
CA VAL A 125 12.65 10.32 -4.40
C VAL A 125 12.36 9.30 -5.51
N GLU A 126 13.40 8.72 -6.10
CA GLU A 126 13.29 7.62 -7.04
C GLU A 126 12.74 6.36 -6.36
N ASP A 127 13.21 6.03 -5.15
CA ASP A 127 12.67 4.90 -4.37
C ASP A 127 11.16 5.10 -4.09
N LEU A 128 10.75 6.31 -3.69
CA LEU A 128 9.32 6.62 -3.48
C LEU A 128 8.48 6.52 -4.76
N ARG A 129 9.07 6.83 -5.92
CA ARG A 129 8.41 6.65 -7.22
C ARG A 129 8.17 5.16 -7.46
N ASP A 130 9.20 4.35 -7.28
CA ASP A 130 9.13 2.90 -7.53
C ASP A 130 8.06 2.27 -6.62
N CYS A 131 8.00 2.65 -5.34
CA CYS A 131 6.92 2.22 -4.42
C CYS A 131 5.52 2.64 -4.91
N LEU A 132 5.35 3.86 -5.43
CA LEU A 132 4.04 4.30 -5.97
C LEU A 132 3.65 3.55 -7.25
N GLU A 133 4.63 3.22 -8.10
CA GLU A 133 4.40 2.44 -9.31
C GLU A 133 3.99 1.00 -8.95
N GLU A 134 4.64 0.40 -7.97
CA GLU A 134 4.30 -0.91 -7.42
C GLU A 134 2.89 -0.91 -6.79
N LEU A 135 2.59 0.07 -5.94
CA LEU A 135 1.27 0.25 -5.33
C LEU A 135 0.17 0.35 -6.40
N ARG A 136 0.40 1.18 -7.43
CA ARG A 136 -0.51 1.33 -8.56
C ARG A 136 -0.66 0.03 -9.35
N GLY A 137 0.42 -0.72 -9.54
CA GLY A 137 0.40 -2.03 -10.20
C GLY A 137 -0.47 -3.03 -9.45
N THR A 138 -0.28 -3.12 -8.13
CA THR A 138 -0.99 -4.05 -7.25
C THR A 138 -2.49 -3.73 -7.17
N TYR A 139 -2.86 -2.45 -7.00
CA TYR A 139 -4.28 -2.05 -7.04
C TYR A 139 -4.92 -2.30 -8.40
N ARG A 140 -4.22 -2.01 -9.50
CA ARG A 140 -4.73 -2.26 -10.86
C ARG A 140 -4.99 -3.75 -11.09
N LEU A 141 -4.06 -4.60 -10.65
CA LEU A 141 -4.22 -6.05 -10.76
C LEU A 141 -5.42 -6.53 -9.95
N ALA A 142 -5.54 -6.09 -8.70
CA ALA A 142 -6.65 -6.45 -7.82
C ALA A 142 -8.00 -6.01 -8.41
N ALA A 143 -8.11 -4.75 -8.86
CA ALA A 143 -9.31 -4.20 -9.48
C ALA A 143 -9.69 -4.96 -10.77
N GLY A 144 -8.71 -5.27 -11.62
CA GLY A 144 -8.92 -6.02 -12.86
C GLY A 144 -9.42 -7.46 -12.64
N GLN A 145 -9.16 -8.03 -11.47
CA GLN A 145 -9.56 -9.38 -11.09
C GLN A 145 -10.77 -9.42 -10.13
N GLY A 146 -11.27 -8.27 -9.68
CA GLY A 146 -12.35 -8.19 -8.69
C GLY A 146 -11.94 -8.73 -7.31
N LEU A 147 -10.68 -8.53 -6.93
CA LEU A 147 -10.12 -8.99 -5.65
C LEU A 147 -10.25 -7.91 -4.57
N ALA A 148 -10.29 -8.37 -3.32
CA ALA A 148 -10.09 -7.54 -2.14
C ALA A 148 -8.59 -7.22 -1.96
N MET A 149 -8.27 -6.30 -1.06
CA MET A 149 -6.89 -5.99 -0.66
C MET A 149 -6.73 -6.21 0.83
N ALA A 150 -5.71 -6.95 1.25
CA ALA A 150 -5.25 -6.97 2.63
C ALA A 150 -4.11 -5.97 2.80
N GLN A 151 -4.13 -5.24 3.92
CA GLN A 151 -3.08 -4.31 4.33
C GLN A 151 -2.54 -4.79 5.68
N VAL A 152 -1.28 -5.22 5.71
CA VAL A 152 -0.62 -5.77 6.88
C VAL A 152 0.37 -4.75 7.41
N PHE A 153 0.22 -4.42 8.70
CA PHE A 153 1.07 -3.47 9.42
C PHE A 153 1.87 -4.24 10.46
N GLN A 154 3.21 -4.14 10.43
CA GLN A 154 4.11 -4.84 11.35
C GLN A 154 4.99 -3.85 12.12
N GLY A 155 4.99 -3.95 13.45
CA GLY A 155 5.69 -3.06 14.39
C GLY A 155 6.95 -3.62 15.01
#